data_AF-A0A532C8T8-F1
#
_entry.id   AF-A0A532C8T8-F1
#
_cell.length_a   1.000
_cell.length_b   1.000
_cell.length_c   1.000
_cell.angle_alpha   90.00
_cell.angle_beta   90.00
_cell.angle_gamma   90.00
#
_symmetry.space_group_name_H-M   'P 1'
#
loop_
_entity.id
_entity.type
_entity.pdbx_description
1 polymer ?
#
loop_
_entity_poly.entity_id
_entity_poly.type
_entity_poly.pdbx_seq_one_letter_code
_entity_poly.pdbx_strand_id
1 'polypeptide(L)'
;MATDYALAVLCCVFAWHLWRVGKAAVQASVCAWAAGFVCFGLASFAGGTVHGFAAIFSQAVLQELWKLTAYAVGLASFFLLVGTLSACIVPSVHRFAMPIPYVQLIVYAFWMATHDDFRYVIYDYAFTNLGIVALQCYAGLTYRAMSVRWMAGGVLVSFFAGAVQINRVALHDHFNHNDLYHVIQMGGMYLFYRGALLLKDR
;
A
#
# COMPACT_ATOMS: atom_id res chain seq x y z
N MET A 1 6.58 -3.77 16.75
CA MET A 1 5.37 -3.15 17.37
C MET A 1 5.42 -1.63 17.34
N ALA A 2 6.46 -0.98 17.89
CA ALA A 2 6.53 0.47 17.93
C ALA A 2 6.68 1.07 16.51
N THR A 3 7.45 0.40 15.66
CA THR A 3 7.62 0.78 14.25
C THR A 3 6.33 0.61 13.45
N ASP A 4 5.47 -0.34 13.79
CA ASP A 4 4.16 -0.53 13.16
C ASP A 4 3.24 0.67 13.42
N TYR A 5 3.20 1.14 14.68
CA TYR A 5 2.44 2.33 15.03
C TYR A 5 3.03 3.60 14.43
N ALA A 6 4.37 3.70 14.36
CA ALA A 6 5.03 4.81 13.67
C ALA A 6 4.67 4.85 12.19
N LEU A 7 4.70 3.70 11.51
CA LEU A 7 4.28 3.56 10.11
C LEU A 7 2.79 3.91 9.95
N ALA A 8 1.94 3.48 10.88
CA ALA A 8 0.51 3.81 10.87
C ALA A 8 0.28 5.33 10.93
N VAL A 9 0.93 6.02 11.86
CA VAL A 9 0.85 7.49 12.00
C VAL A 9 1.38 8.18 10.75
N LEU A 10 2.52 7.74 10.21
CA LEU A 10 3.10 8.29 9.00
C LEU A 10 2.14 8.21 7.81
N CYS A 11 1.52 7.04 7.60
CA CYS A 11 0.51 6.83 6.57
C CYS A 11 -0.70 7.75 6.76
N CYS A 12 -1.20 7.94 7.99
CA CYS A 12 -2.29 8.86 8.28
C CYS A 12 -1.93 10.33 7.95
N VAL A 13 -0.70 10.76 8.25
CA VAL A 13 -0.21 12.11 7.90
C VAL A 13 -0.17 12.30 6.39
N PHE A 14 0.38 11.33 5.65
CA PHE A 14 0.41 11.36 4.19
C PHE A 14 -0.98 11.34 3.57
N ALA A 15 -1.89 10.50 4.08
CA ALA A 15 -3.28 10.44 3.66
C ALA A 15 -3.98 11.79 3.83
N TRP A 16 -3.85 12.42 5.00
CA TRP A 16 -4.45 13.73 5.26
C TRP A 16 -3.94 14.80 4.29
N HIS A 17 -2.64 14.84 4.05
CA HIS A 17 -2.05 15.82 3.13
C HIS A 17 -2.50 15.56 1.68
N LEU A 18 -2.45 14.32 1.21
CA LEU A 18 -2.92 13.94 -0.13
C LEU A 18 -4.40 14.26 -0.32
N TRP A 19 -5.25 13.97 0.67
CA TRP A 19 -6.67 14.30 0.62
C TRP A 19 -6.91 15.80 0.43
N ARG A 20 -6.20 16.63 1.20
CA ARG A 20 -6.30 18.09 1.07
C ARG A 20 -5.89 18.58 -0.31
N VAL A 21 -4.76 18.09 -0.83
CA VAL A 21 -4.25 18.47 -2.16
C VAL A 21 -5.18 17.97 -3.27
N GLY A 22 -5.55 16.70 -3.23
CA GLY A 22 -6.43 16.07 -4.22
C GLY A 22 -7.80 16.72 -4.27
N LYS A 23 -8.42 17.00 -3.12
CA LYS A 23 -9.71 17.69 -3.08
C LYS A 23 -9.62 19.12 -3.61
N ALA A 24 -8.59 19.87 -3.22
CA ALA A 24 -8.41 21.26 -3.68
C ALA A 24 -8.15 21.36 -5.18
N ALA A 25 -7.41 20.40 -5.75
CA ALA A 25 -7.09 20.36 -7.18
C ALA A 25 -8.05 19.51 -8.02
N VAL A 26 -9.11 18.97 -7.41
CA VAL A 26 -10.10 18.07 -8.04
C VAL A 26 -9.42 16.89 -8.76
N GLN A 27 -8.49 16.22 -8.06
CA GLN A 27 -7.74 15.06 -8.57
C GLN A 27 -8.18 13.79 -7.84
N ALA A 28 -9.05 13.01 -8.48
CA ALA A 28 -9.53 11.73 -7.99
C ALA A 28 -8.40 10.72 -7.79
N SER A 29 -7.38 10.72 -8.65
CA SER A 29 -6.19 9.87 -8.49
C SER A 29 -5.49 10.12 -7.16
N VAL A 30 -5.27 11.38 -6.80
CA VAL A 30 -4.60 11.79 -5.55
C VAL A 30 -5.48 11.42 -4.34
N CYS A 31 -6.79 11.62 -4.43
CA CYS A 31 -7.75 11.20 -3.39
C CYS A 31 -7.79 9.69 -3.20
N ALA A 32 -7.70 8.90 -4.27
CA ALA A 32 -7.61 7.45 -4.19
C ALA A 32 -6.31 7.02 -3.50
N TRP A 33 -5.16 7.60 -3.85
CA TRP A 33 -3.91 7.37 -3.12
C TRP A 33 -4.03 7.73 -1.62
N ALA A 34 -4.72 8.82 -1.28
CA ALA A 34 -5.00 9.18 0.11
C ALA A 34 -5.78 8.07 0.84
N ALA A 35 -6.83 7.52 0.22
CA ALA A 35 -7.59 6.41 0.76
C ALA A 35 -6.73 5.15 0.94
N GLY A 36 -5.85 4.85 -0.03
CA GLY A 36 -4.88 3.76 0.08
C GLY A 36 -3.93 3.92 1.27
N PHE A 37 -3.45 5.14 1.54
CA PHE A 37 -2.65 5.41 2.73
C PHE A 37 -3.43 5.26 4.05
N VAL A 38 -4.72 5.62 4.09
CA VAL A 38 -5.57 5.31 5.26
C VAL A 38 -5.63 3.81 5.50
N CYS A 39 -5.85 3.03 4.43
CA CYS A 39 -5.89 1.57 4.51
C CYS A 39 -4.55 0.96 4.98
N PHE A 40 -3.41 1.45 4.49
CA PHE A 40 -2.10 1.05 5.02
C PHE A 40 -1.92 1.42 6.50
N GLY A 41 -2.39 2.61 6.90
CA GLY A 41 -2.36 3.03 8.30
C GLY A 41 -3.14 2.08 9.20
N LEU A 42 -4.36 1.71 8.78
CA LEU A 42 -5.21 0.75 9.47
C LEU A 42 -4.57 -0.65 9.54
N ALA A 43 -4.01 -1.13 8.42
CA ALA A 43 -3.30 -2.41 8.38
C ALA A 43 -2.12 -2.44 9.35
N SER A 44 -1.27 -1.41 9.33
CA SER A 44 -0.10 -1.31 10.21
C SER A 44 -0.50 -1.19 11.68
N PHE A 45 -1.58 -0.47 12.00
CA PHE A 45 -2.10 -0.39 13.36
C PHE A 45 -2.63 -1.74 13.87
N ALA A 46 -3.44 -2.43 13.07
CA ALA A 46 -3.99 -3.74 13.42
C ALA A 46 -2.89 -4.81 13.53
N GLY A 47 -1.98 -4.87 12.56
CA GLY A 47 -0.83 -5.78 12.57
C GLY A 47 0.11 -5.52 13.75
N GLY A 48 0.42 -4.26 14.03
CA GLY A 48 1.20 -3.86 15.21
C GLY A 48 0.56 -4.28 16.52
N THR A 49 -0.78 -4.25 16.58
CA THR A 49 -1.55 -4.72 17.75
C THR A 49 -1.46 -6.24 17.90
N VAL A 50 -1.57 -7.01 16.80
CA VAL A 50 -1.33 -8.47 16.82
C VAL A 50 0.07 -8.78 17.32
N HIS A 51 1.09 -8.09 16.80
CA HIS A 51 2.49 -8.35 17.16
C HIS A 51 2.83 -7.94 18.59
N GLY A 52 2.29 -6.82 19.09
CA GLY A 52 2.63 -6.27 20.40
C GLY A 52 1.83 -6.85 21.57
N PHE A 53 0.60 -7.33 21.32
CA PHE A 53 -0.35 -7.67 22.38
C PHE A 53 -0.83 -9.13 22.32
N ALA A 54 -0.12 -10.00 21.60
CA ALA A 54 -0.46 -11.42 21.48
C ALA A 54 -0.55 -12.16 22.83
N ALA A 55 0.20 -11.73 23.84
CA ALA A 55 0.17 -12.34 25.18
C ALA A 55 -1.05 -11.90 26.02
N ILE A 56 -1.74 -10.83 25.61
CA ILE A 56 -2.84 -10.21 26.37
C ILE A 56 -4.19 -10.59 25.75
N PHE A 57 -4.28 -10.66 24.42
CA PHE A 57 -5.53 -10.96 23.74
C PHE A 57 -5.77 -12.45 23.54
N SER A 58 -7.05 -12.82 23.45
CA SER A 58 -7.44 -14.18 23.07
C SER A 58 -7.11 -14.45 21.60
N GLN A 59 -6.93 -15.73 21.26
CA GLN A 59 -6.64 -16.14 19.88
C GLN A 59 -7.71 -15.69 18.89
N ALA A 60 -8.99 -15.68 19.28
CA ALA A 60 -10.08 -15.20 18.45
C ALA A 60 -9.91 -13.71 18.09
N VAL A 61 -9.56 -12.85 19.07
CA VAL A 61 -9.33 -11.42 18.82
C VAL A 61 -8.12 -11.21 17.90
N LEU A 62 -7.05 -11.99 18.10
CA LEU A 62 -5.86 -11.91 17.23
C LEU A 62 -6.18 -12.32 15.80
N GLN A 63 -7.02 -13.33 15.59
CA GLN A 63 -7.49 -13.75 14.27
C GLN A 63 -8.32 -12.66 13.58
N GLU A 64 -9.24 -12.02 14.30
CA GLU A 64 -10.03 -10.90 13.74
C GLU A 64 -9.16 -9.69 13.38
N LEU A 65 -8.19 -9.33 14.23
CA LEU A 65 -7.22 -8.27 13.93
C LEU A 65 -6.33 -8.62 12.73
N TRP A 66 -5.99 -9.89 12.57
CA TRP A 66 -5.25 -10.36 11.41
C TRP A 66 -6.08 -10.26 10.12
N LYS A 67 -7.36 -10.66 10.16
CA LYS A 67 -8.29 -10.46 9.03
C LYS A 67 -8.42 -8.98 8.69
N LEU A 68 -8.59 -8.11 9.69
CA LEU A 68 -8.63 -6.66 9.50
C LEU A 68 -7.35 -6.16 8.80
N THR A 69 -6.18 -6.65 9.22
CA THR A 69 -4.90 -6.32 8.58
C THR A 69 -4.89 -6.73 7.12
N ALA A 70 -5.23 -7.99 6.83
CA ALA A 70 -5.23 -8.53 5.47
C ALA A 70 -6.21 -7.79 4.54
N TYR A 71 -7.44 -7.54 4.98
CA TYR A 71 -8.44 -6.82 4.19
C TYR A 71 -8.09 -5.34 4.00
N ALA A 72 -7.49 -4.70 5.02
CA ALA A 72 -7.00 -3.34 4.89
C ALA A 72 -5.88 -3.23 3.86
N VAL A 73 -4.94 -4.20 3.80
CA VAL A 73 -3.93 -4.23 2.72
C VAL A 73 -4.57 -4.39 1.34
N GLY A 74 -5.55 -5.29 1.18
CA GLY A 74 -6.25 -5.46 -0.09
C GLY A 74 -6.99 -4.20 -0.54
N LEU A 75 -7.64 -3.49 0.39
CA LEU A 75 -8.25 -2.18 0.11
C LEU A 75 -7.19 -1.12 -0.25
N ALA A 76 -6.02 -1.16 0.39
CA ALA A 76 -4.91 -0.29 0.01
C ALA A 76 -4.49 -0.56 -1.44
N SER A 77 -4.23 -1.82 -1.79
CA SER A 77 -3.91 -2.27 -3.15
C SER A 77 -4.95 -1.78 -4.17
N PHE A 78 -6.24 -1.92 -3.85
CA PHE A 78 -7.34 -1.44 -4.68
C PHE A 78 -7.23 0.07 -4.94
N PHE A 79 -7.17 0.88 -3.89
CA PHE A 79 -7.16 2.33 -4.02
C PHE A 79 -5.89 2.86 -4.72
N LEU A 80 -4.73 2.26 -4.44
CA LEU A 80 -3.49 2.62 -5.11
C LEU A 80 -3.56 2.34 -6.63
N LEU A 81 -4.10 1.18 -7.01
CA LEU A 81 -4.23 0.83 -8.41
C LEU A 81 -5.28 1.69 -9.12
N VAL A 82 -6.42 1.96 -8.47
CA VAL A 82 -7.45 2.91 -8.97
C VAL A 82 -6.81 4.27 -9.23
N GLY A 83 -6.13 4.84 -8.24
CA GLY A 83 -5.54 6.17 -8.40
C GLY A 83 -4.46 6.22 -9.47
N THR A 84 -3.68 5.16 -9.61
CA THR A 84 -2.65 5.06 -10.66
C THR A 84 -3.27 4.92 -12.04
N LEU A 85 -4.30 4.09 -12.20
CA LEU A 85 -5.02 3.93 -13.46
C LEU A 85 -5.60 5.28 -13.90
N SER A 86 -6.34 5.96 -13.03
CA SER A 86 -6.95 7.27 -13.33
C SER A 86 -5.95 8.35 -13.75
N ALA A 87 -4.68 8.26 -13.30
CA ALA A 87 -3.64 9.22 -13.68
C ALA A 87 -2.86 8.83 -14.96
N CYS A 88 -2.84 7.56 -15.32
CA CYS A 88 -1.97 7.03 -16.37
C CYS A 88 -2.69 6.70 -17.67
N ILE A 89 -3.97 6.33 -17.63
CA ILE A 89 -4.71 5.86 -18.82
C ILE A 89 -5.62 6.93 -19.39
N VAL A 90 -5.84 6.88 -20.70
CA VAL A 90 -6.75 7.80 -21.40
C VAL A 90 -8.22 7.38 -21.25
N PRO A 91 -9.19 8.32 -21.38
CA PRO A 91 -10.62 8.03 -21.18
C PRO A 91 -11.18 6.88 -22.02
N SER A 92 -10.67 6.69 -23.24
CA SER A 92 -11.11 5.61 -24.15
C SER A 92 -10.80 4.20 -23.61
N VAL A 93 -9.74 4.07 -22.82
CA VAL A 93 -9.29 2.81 -22.21
C VAL A 93 -9.83 2.65 -20.78
N HIS A 94 -10.17 3.77 -20.13
CA HIS A 94 -10.60 3.80 -18.73
C HIS A 94 -11.74 2.81 -18.41
N ARG A 95 -12.78 2.75 -19.26
CA ARG A 95 -13.92 1.83 -19.07
C ARG A 95 -13.54 0.34 -19.08
N PHE A 96 -12.43 -0.02 -19.74
CA PHE A 96 -11.98 -1.41 -19.84
C PHE A 96 -10.95 -1.76 -18.78
N ALA A 97 -10.11 -0.81 -18.38
CA ALA A 97 -9.08 -1.04 -17.38
C ALA A 97 -9.60 -0.89 -15.94
N MET A 98 -10.58 -0.01 -15.69
CA MET A 98 -11.07 0.20 -14.32
C MET A 98 -11.71 -1.01 -13.65
N PRO A 99 -12.35 -1.96 -14.34
CA PRO A 99 -12.79 -3.19 -13.70
C PRO A 99 -11.66 -4.01 -13.04
N ILE A 100 -10.40 -3.85 -13.46
CA ILE A 100 -9.25 -4.64 -12.96
C ILE A 100 -9.10 -4.56 -11.43
N PRO A 101 -8.92 -3.38 -10.79
CA PRO A 101 -8.80 -3.29 -9.34
C PRO A 101 -10.03 -3.84 -8.60
N TYR A 102 -11.25 -3.69 -9.13
CA TYR A 102 -12.45 -4.26 -8.50
C TYR A 102 -12.44 -5.78 -8.54
N VAL A 103 -12.13 -6.38 -9.70
CA VAL A 103 -12.01 -7.84 -9.84
C VAL A 103 -10.91 -8.37 -8.92
N GLN A 104 -9.75 -7.71 -8.89
CA GLN A 104 -8.65 -8.04 -7.99
C GLN A 104 -9.12 -8.03 -6.53
N LEU A 105 -9.76 -6.95 -6.07
CA LEU A 105 -10.25 -6.83 -4.69
C LEU A 105 -11.27 -7.90 -4.35
N ILE A 106 -12.22 -8.18 -5.25
CA ILE A 106 -13.25 -9.20 -5.04
C ILE A 106 -12.61 -10.59 -4.91
N VAL A 107 -11.72 -10.95 -5.84
CA VAL A 107 -11.01 -12.23 -5.82
C VAL A 107 -10.16 -12.34 -4.55
N TYR A 108 -9.40 -11.30 -4.21
CA TYR A 108 -8.59 -11.26 -3.00
C TYR A 108 -9.45 -11.40 -1.74
N ALA A 109 -10.57 -10.68 -1.65
CA ALA A 109 -11.41 -10.69 -0.47
C ALA A 109 -12.07 -12.06 -0.22
N PHE A 110 -12.56 -12.70 -1.29
CA PHE A 110 -13.09 -14.06 -1.21
C PHE A 110 -11.99 -15.08 -0.87
N TRP A 111 -10.79 -14.94 -1.46
CA TRP A 111 -9.66 -15.82 -1.17
C TRP A 111 -9.23 -15.72 0.30
N MET A 112 -9.09 -14.49 0.81
CA MET A 112 -8.68 -14.22 2.19
C MET A 112 -9.77 -14.53 3.21
N ALA A 113 -11.01 -14.81 2.81
CA ALA A 113 -12.04 -15.28 3.75
C ALA A 113 -11.65 -16.64 4.35
N THR A 114 -11.05 -17.52 3.55
CA THR A 114 -10.69 -18.89 3.95
C THR A 114 -9.19 -19.11 4.15
N HIS A 115 -8.35 -18.12 3.83
CA HIS A 115 -6.90 -18.21 3.95
C HIS A 115 -6.35 -17.10 4.84
N ASP A 116 -5.48 -17.47 5.79
CA ASP A 116 -4.81 -16.53 6.70
C ASP A 116 -3.32 -16.35 6.42
N ASP A 117 -2.79 -17.09 5.44
CA ASP A 117 -1.36 -17.12 5.18
C ASP A 117 -0.87 -15.79 4.58
N PHE A 118 0.12 -15.17 5.20
CA PHE A 118 0.61 -13.83 4.83
C PHE A 118 1.14 -13.77 3.39
N ARG A 119 1.60 -14.90 2.84
CA ARG A 119 2.06 -14.98 1.45
C ARG A 119 1.02 -14.50 0.43
N TYR A 120 -0.27 -14.66 0.71
CA TYR A 120 -1.32 -14.20 -0.20
C TYR A 120 -1.48 -12.69 -0.18
N VAL A 121 -1.23 -12.05 0.97
CA VAL A 121 -1.10 -10.59 1.09
C VAL A 121 0.07 -10.12 0.23
N ILE A 122 1.20 -10.85 0.26
CA ILE A 122 2.37 -10.56 -0.57
C ILE A 122 2.06 -10.61 -2.07
N TYR A 123 1.37 -11.65 -2.52
CA TYR A 123 1.02 -11.79 -3.92
C TYR A 123 0.12 -10.66 -4.42
N ASP A 124 -0.86 -10.24 -3.61
CA ASP A 124 -1.76 -9.13 -3.94
C ASP A 124 -1.00 -7.81 -4.10
N TYR A 125 -0.26 -7.37 -3.06
CA TYR A 125 0.43 -6.09 -3.16
C TYR A 125 1.57 -6.12 -4.19
N ALA A 126 2.20 -7.28 -4.42
CA ALA A 126 3.23 -7.42 -5.44
C ALA A 126 2.64 -7.21 -6.84
N PHE A 127 1.48 -7.82 -7.13
CA PHE A 127 0.76 -7.60 -8.37
C PHE A 127 0.41 -6.11 -8.55
N THR A 128 -0.14 -5.46 -7.52
CA THR A 128 -0.42 -4.01 -7.57
C THR A 128 0.83 -3.19 -7.81
N ASN A 129 1.94 -3.45 -7.10
CA ASN A 129 3.18 -2.71 -7.26
C ASN A 129 3.78 -2.85 -8.66
N LEU A 130 3.74 -4.05 -9.24
CA LEU A 130 4.15 -4.28 -10.63
C LEU A 130 3.25 -3.51 -11.61
N GLY A 131 1.93 -3.52 -11.38
CA GLY A 131 0.98 -2.71 -12.13
C GLY A 131 1.29 -1.22 -12.04
N ILE A 132 1.61 -0.71 -10.85
CA ILE A 132 2.00 0.69 -10.63
C ILE A 132 3.23 1.04 -11.45
N VAL A 133 4.31 0.23 -11.38
CA VAL A 133 5.52 0.50 -12.17
C VAL A 133 5.21 0.46 -13.66
N ALA A 134 4.48 -0.55 -14.15
CA ALA A 134 4.16 -0.66 -15.57
C ALA A 134 3.39 0.57 -16.08
N LEU A 135 2.34 1.00 -15.35
CA LEU A 135 1.54 2.16 -15.69
C LEU A 135 2.33 3.46 -15.61
N GLN A 136 3.20 3.62 -14.61
CA GLN A 136 4.02 4.81 -14.43
C GLN A 136 5.14 4.90 -15.47
N CYS A 137 5.73 3.76 -15.86
CA CYS A 137 6.68 3.69 -16.97
C CYS A 137 5.99 4.07 -18.28
N TYR A 138 4.80 3.54 -18.55
CA TYR A 138 3.98 3.96 -19.71
C TYR A 138 3.74 5.47 -19.69
N ALA A 139 3.21 6.03 -18.59
CA ALA A 139 2.94 7.46 -18.48
C ALA A 139 4.21 8.33 -18.59
N GLY A 140 5.35 7.84 -18.07
CA GLY A 140 6.67 8.46 -18.21
C GLY A 140 7.15 8.49 -19.65
N LEU A 141 7.01 7.40 -20.39
CA LEU A 141 7.42 7.30 -21.79
C LEU A 141 6.51 8.10 -22.72
N THR A 142 5.19 8.06 -22.50
CA THR A 142 4.23 8.71 -23.39
C THR A 142 4.08 10.20 -23.11
N TYR A 143 4.15 10.63 -21.85
CA TYR A 143 3.81 12.00 -21.46
C TYR A 143 4.82 12.64 -20.48
N ARG A 144 5.98 12.02 -20.26
CA ARG A 144 7.04 12.53 -19.37
C ARG A 144 6.56 12.82 -17.94
N ALA A 145 5.67 11.98 -17.43
CA ALA A 145 5.16 12.08 -16.07
C ALA A 145 6.29 12.05 -15.03
N MET A 146 6.42 13.10 -14.23
CA MET A 146 7.48 13.22 -13.21
C MET A 146 7.26 12.29 -12.00
N SER A 147 6.06 11.72 -11.85
CA SER A 147 5.70 10.76 -10.80
C SER A 147 6.49 9.46 -10.92
N VAL A 148 6.92 9.07 -12.13
CA VAL A 148 7.54 7.75 -12.41
C VAL A 148 8.73 7.44 -11.50
N ARG A 149 9.65 8.40 -11.31
CA ARG A 149 10.86 8.20 -10.49
C ARG A 149 10.52 7.90 -9.03
N TRP A 150 9.48 8.53 -8.52
CA TRP A 150 9.05 8.39 -7.14
C TRP A 150 8.27 7.09 -6.94
N MET A 151 7.35 6.77 -7.85
CA MET A 151 6.56 5.54 -7.79
C MET A 151 7.44 4.30 -7.98
N ALA A 152 8.35 4.32 -8.96
CA ALA A 152 9.31 3.24 -9.16
C ALA A 152 10.25 3.10 -7.96
N GLY A 153 10.74 4.21 -7.40
CA GLY A 153 11.53 4.19 -6.17
C GLY A 153 10.77 3.60 -4.98
N GLY A 154 9.51 3.97 -4.79
CA GLY A 154 8.65 3.43 -3.73
C GLY A 154 8.45 1.91 -3.86
N VAL A 155 8.22 1.41 -5.08
CA VAL A 155 8.12 -0.03 -5.35
C VAL A 155 9.42 -0.75 -5.08
N LEU A 156 10.56 -0.22 -5.55
CA LEU A 156 11.87 -0.82 -5.32
C LEU A 156 12.20 -0.91 -3.81
N VAL A 157 11.98 0.17 -3.06
CA VAL A 157 12.19 0.17 -1.61
C VAL A 157 11.24 -0.79 -0.92
N SER A 158 9.99 -0.90 -1.36
CA SER A 158 9.02 -1.84 -0.78
C SER A 158 9.38 -3.31 -1.02
N PHE A 159 9.86 -3.66 -2.21
CA PHE A 159 10.37 -5.01 -2.47
C PHE A 159 11.65 -5.30 -1.68
N PHE A 160 12.53 -4.31 -1.54
CA PHE A 160 13.72 -4.44 -0.70
C PHE A 160 13.35 -4.67 0.77
N ALA A 161 12.37 -3.93 1.31
CA ALA A 161 11.83 -4.17 2.64
C ALA A 161 11.32 -5.61 2.75
N GLY A 162 10.47 -6.06 1.82
CA GLY A 162 9.95 -7.43 1.82
C GLY A 162 11.05 -8.50 1.79
N ALA A 163 12.11 -8.28 1.01
CA ALA A 163 13.28 -9.17 0.99
C ALA A 163 13.99 -9.23 2.35
N VAL A 164 14.18 -8.08 3.02
CA VAL A 164 14.74 -8.02 4.38
C VAL A 164 13.87 -8.80 5.37
N GLN A 165 12.55 -8.67 5.28
CA GLN A 165 11.60 -9.37 6.14
C GLN A 165 11.65 -10.90 5.94
N ILE A 166 11.61 -11.36 4.69
CA ILE A 166 11.63 -12.79 4.32
C ILE A 166 12.94 -13.44 4.77
N ASN A 167 14.07 -12.76 4.59
CA ASN A 167 15.39 -13.26 5.01
C ASN A 167 15.63 -13.11 6.52
N ARG A 168 14.63 -12.61 7.28
CA ARG A 168 14.69 -12.42 8.73
C ARG A 168 15.92 -11.65 9.20
N VAL A 169 16.38 -10.68 8.41
CA VAL A 169 17.53 -9.84 8.76
C VAL A 169 17.14 -8.95 9.95
N ALA A 170 17.79 -9.15 11.09
CA ALA A 170 17.57 -8.40 12.32
C ALA A 170 18.85 -7.65 12.72
N LEU A 171 18.71 -6.43 13.25
CA LEU A 171 19.85 -5.67 13.79
C LEU A 171 20.06 -5.93 15.28
N HIS A 172 19.00 -6.30 16.00
CA HIS A 172 19.03 -6.58 17.43
C HIS A 172 17.81 -7.43 17.85
N ASP A 173 17.84 -8.06 19.02
CA ASP A 173 16.71 -8.88 19.51
C ASP A 173 15.43 -8.05 19.76
N HIS A 174 15.60 -6.82 20.23
CA HIS A 174 14.53 -5.83 20.41
C HIS A 174 14.26 -4.96 19.17
N PHE A 175 15.04 -5.15 18.09
CA PHE A 175 14.84 -4.49 16.81
C PHE A 175 15.01 -5.53 15.70
N ASN A 176 13.95 -6.33 15.54
CA ASN A 176 13.99 -7.53 14.73
C ASN A 176 13.71 -7.22 13.25
N HIS A 177 13.57 -8.27 12.45
CA HIS A 177 13.32 -8.18 11.02
C HIS A 177 12.02 -7.46 10.65
N ASN A 178 10.98 -7.53 11.49
CA ASN A 178 9.75 -6.77 11.26
C ASN A 178 9.96 -5.29 11.55
N ASP A 179 10.70 -4.96 12.62
CA ASP A 179 10.99 -3.55 12.93
C ASP A 179 11.85 -2.91 11.82
N LEU A 180 12.87 -3.63 11.34
CA LEU A 180 13.68 -3.18 10.21
C LEU A 180 12.86 -3.08 8.91
N TYR A 181 12.00 -4.06 8.63
CA TYR A 181 11.05 -4.01 7.52
C TYR A 181 10.23 -2.73 7.56
N HIS A 182 9.58 -2.42 8.68
CA HIS A 182 8.74 -1.24 8.83
C HIS A 182 9.51 0.06 8.62
N VAL A 183 10.76 0.14 9.11
CA VAL A 183 11.60 1.33 8.91
C VAL A 183 11.94 1.55 7.43
N ILE A 184 12.32 0.49 6.71
CA ILE A 184 12.56 0.58 5.27
C ILE A 184 11.25 0.92 4.54
N GLN A 185 10.15 0.30 4.94
CA GLN A 185 8.83 0.52 4.36
C GLN A 185 8.35 1.96 4.56
N MET A 186 8.66 2.62 5.67
CA MET A 186 8.41 4.06 5.87
C MET A 186 9.10 4.91 4.78
N GLY A 187 10.32 4.54 4.39
CA GLY A 187 11.01 5.16 3.25
C GLY A 187 10.27 4.94 1.93
N GLY A 188 9.79 3.72 1.68
CA GLY A 188 8.97 3.40 0.50
C GLY A 188 7.67 4.20 0.46
N MET A 189 6.97 4.30 1.60
CA MET A 189 5.75 5.08 1.76
C MET A 189 5.97 6.57 1.49
N TYR A 190 7.11 7.13 1.93
CA TYR A 190 7.46 8.50 1.61
C TYR A 190 7.66 8.72 0.11
N LEU A 191 8.34 7.81 -0.59
CA LEU A 191 8.53 7.90 -2.04
C LEU A 191 7.19 7.80 -2.77
N PHE A 192 6.32 6.88 -2.36
CA PHE A 192 4.96 6.78 -2.88
C PHE A 192 4.15 8.07 -2.67
N TYR A 193 4.19 8.64 -1.47
CA TYR A 193 3.54 9.91 -1.16
C TYR A 193 4.03 11.04 -2.06
N ARG A 194 5.35 11.15 -2.28
CA ARG A 194 5.93 12.14 -3.20
C ARG A 194 5.51 11.91 -4.64
N GLY A 195 5.36 10.66 -5.08
CA GLY A 195 4.85 10.31 -6.39
C GLY A 195 3.37 10.67 -6.54
N ALA A 196 2.55 10.35 -5.53
CA ALA A 196 1.11 10.58 -5.51
C ALA A 196 0.77 12.07 -5.62
N LEU A 197 1.55 12.94 -4.97
CA LEU A 197 1.41 14.40 -5.09
C LEU A 197 1.60 14.94 -6.52
N LEU A 198 2.23 14.17 -7.40
CA LEU A 198 2.52 14.57 -8.78
C LEU A 198 1.54 13.97 -9.79
N LEU A 199 0.59 13.14 -9.34
CA LEU A 199 -0.41 12.57 -10.21
C LEU A 199 -1.38 13.65 -10.72
N LYS A 200 -1.87 13.43 -11.92
CA LYS A 200 -2.92 14.23 -12.56
C LYS A 200 -3.86 13.30 -13.30
N ASP A 201 -5.16 13.47 -13.06
CA ASP A 201 -6.22 12.74 -13.74
C ASP A 201 -6.19 13.00 -15.24
N ARG A 202 -6.70 12.04 -16.02
CA ARG A 202 -6.73 12.07 -17.49
C ARG A 202 -8.10 11.76 -18.07
#